data_AF-A0A359FQL8-F1
#
_entry.id   AF-A0A359FQL8-F1
#
_cell.length_a   1.000
_cell.length_b   1.000
_cell.length_c   1.000
_cell.angle_alpha   90.00
_cell.angle_beta   90.00
_cell.angle_gamma   90.00
#
_symmetry.space_group_name_H-M   'P 1'
#
loop_
_entity.id
_entity.type
_entity.pdbx_description
1 polymer ?
#
loop_
_entity_poly.entity_id
_entity_poly.type
_entity_poly.pdbx_seq_one_letter_code
_entity_poly.pdbx_strand_id
1 'polypeptide(L)'
;MFRCLGFEDSFIQLPDSIKSTICFLEVVLSPTSYNLGVVDIIALSRESQFRYDFLNMPPDKNAWERQIIIPGVTRSEYQWIRKEEKFKPKKTFDGPISALYFKFSDEGKSLMKLAELLEEDEKQEIIDEKFNKELLAGFTGYSGGKLDRFYQSLNFSSQYLFETPAYDIFLRVKQKMEDFEITYTGAE
;
A
#
# COMPACT_ATOMS: atom_id res chain seq x y z
N MET A 1 -15.63 -28.29 13.15
CA MET A 1 -16.49 -27.09 13.17
C MET A 1 -16.98 -26.86 11.75
N PHE A 2 -18.28 -26.73 11.54
CA PHE A 2 -18.87 -26.52 10.22
C PHE A 2 -19.56 -25.16 10.17
N ARG A 3 -19.19 -24.33 9.18
CA ARG A 3 -19.70 -22.97 8.97
C ARG A 3 -20.21 -22.82 7.55
N CYS A 4 -21.36 -22.19 7.39
CA CYS A 4 -21.93 -21.84 6.10
C CYS A 4 -22.70 -20.51 6.21
N LEU A 5 -22.63 -19.67 5.18
CA LEU A 5 -23.29 -18.37 5.17
C LEU A 5 -24.82 -18.55 5.12
N GLY A 6 -25.55 -17.91 6.04
CA GLY A 6 -26.99 -18.10 6.19
C GLY A 6 -27.38 -19.32 7.03
N PHE A 7 -26.43 -19.92 7.76
CA PHE A 7 -26.67 -21.02 8.71
C PHE A 7 -25.89 -20.80 10.02
N GLU A 8 -26.35 -21.40 11.12
CA GLU A 8 -25.67 -21.34 12.42
C GLU A 8 -24.41 -22.23 12.45
N ASP A 9 -23.41 -21.80 13.23
CA ASP A 9 -22.18 -22.54 13.45
C ASP A 9 -22.47 -23.84 14.22
N SER A 10 -22.14 -24.99 13.64
CA SER A 10 -22.28 -26.28 14.29
C SER A 10 -20.94 -26.88 14.72
N PHE A 11 -20.92 -27.44 15.92
CA PHE A 11 -19.77 -28.13 16.50
C PHE A 11 -20.10 -29.59 16.72
N ILE A 12 -19.20 -30.48 16.30
CA ILE A 12 -19.30 -31.90 16.58
C ILE A 12 -18.01 -32.31 17.27
N GLN A 13 -18.16 -33.01 18.39
CA GLN A 13 -17.07 -33.62 19.13
C GLN A 13 -17.07 -35.11 18.83
N LEU A 14 -15.95 -35.61 18.29
CA LEU A 14 -15.77 -37.03 18.01
C LEU A 14 -15.04 -37.67 19.21
N PRO A 15 -15.61 -38.71 19.84
CA PRO A 15 -14.93 -39.41 20.93
C PRO A 15 -13.82 -40.32 20.39
N ASP A 16 -12.75 -40.50 21.16
CA ASP A 16 -11.59 -41.35 20.81
C ASP A 16 -11.91 -42.86 20.71
N SER A 17 -13.16 -43.26 20.97
CA SER A 17 -13.62 -44.65 20.96
C SER A 17 -13.99 -45.20 19.56
N ILE A 18 -13.83 -44.39 18.50
CA ILE A 18 -14.18 -44.78 17.13
C ILE A 18 -13.16 -45.82 16.62
N LYS A 19 -13.55 -47.10 16.69
CA LYS A 19 -12.72 -48.26 16.29
C LYS A 19 -12.95 -48.74 14.85
N SER A 20 -13.88 -48.13 14.12
CA SER A 20 -14.26 -48.55 12.76
C SER A 20 -13.47 -47.80 11.68
N THR A 21 -13.02 -48.51 10.64
CA THR A 21 -12.22 -47.97 9.53
C THR A 21 -12.95 -46.91 8.68
N ILE A 22 -14.29 -46.90 8.67
CA ILE A 22 -15.10 -45.92 7.93
C ILE A 22 -16.32 -45.54 8.78
N CYS A 23 -16.53 -44.24 8.99
CA CYS A 23 -17.68 -43.67 9.70
C CYS A 23 -18.29 -42.57 8.83
N PHE A 24 -19.61 -42.58 8.67
CA PHE A 24 -20.36 -41.54 7.97
C PHE A 24 -21.08 -40.67 8.99
N LEU A 25 -20.85 -39.36 8.92
CA LEU A 25 -21.44 -38.37 9.80
C LEU A 25 -22.22 -37.38 8.95
N GLU A 26 -23.53 -37.31 9.16
CA GLU A 26 -24.39 -36.31 8.53
C GLU A 26 -24.51 -35.10 9.47
N VAL A 27 -24.24 -33.91 8.93
CA VAL A 27 -24.28 -32.64 9.68
C VAL A 27 -25.36 -31.76 9.06
N VAL A 28 -26.47 -31.60 9.78
CA VAL A 28 -27.58 -30.73 9.36
C VAL A 28 -27.44 -29.37 10.04
N LEU A 29 -27.38 -28.30 9.24
CA LEU A 29 -27.24 -26.92 9.75
C LEU A 29 -28.60 -26.22 9.83
N SER A 30 -28.81 -25.41 10.88
CA SER A 30 -30.00 -24.55 11.05
C SER A 30 -29.83 -23.24 10.27
N PRO A 31 -30.81 -22.82 9.44
CA PRO A 31 -30.72 -21.58 8.69
C PRO A 31 -30.86 -20.34 9.60
N THR A 32 -30.08 -19.30 9.34
CA THR A 32 -30.17 -17.99 9.98
C THR A 32 -30.83 -16.96 9.06
N SER A 33 -31.71 -16.12 9.63
CA SER A 33 -32.29 -14.99 8.91
C SER A 33 -31.78 -13.68 9.50
N TYR A 34 -31.42 -12.73 8.64
CA TYR A 34 -30.93 -11.42 9.04
C TYR A 34 -31.96 -10.37 8.61
N ASN A 35 -32.39 -9.55 9.57
CA ASN A 35 -33.22 -8.40 9.25
C ASN A 35 -32.32 -7.26 8.76
N LEU A 36 -32.39 -6.94 7.47
CA LEU A 36 -31.63 -5.84 6.89
C LEU A 36 -32.32 -4.52 7.25
N GLY A 37 -31.56 -3.60 7.86
CA GLY A 37 -32.04 -2.25 8.12
C GLY A 37 -32.42 -1.54 6.82
N VAL A 38 -33.46 -0.71 6.87
CA VAL A 38 -33.89 0.11 5.74
C VAL A 38 -32.74 1.04 5.35
N VAL A 39 -32.35 1.00 4.07
CA VAL A 39 -31.30 1.85 3.52
C VAL A 39 -31.97 3.02 2.82
N ASP A 40 -31.55 4.25 3.14
CA ASP A 40 -32.01 5.43 2.43
C ASP A 40 -31.45 5.43 1.00
N ILE A 41 -32.30 5.15 0.02
CA ILE A 41 -31.93 5.23 -1.39
C ILE A 41 -31.95 6.71 -1.77
N ILE A 42 -30.77 7.33 -1.77
CA ILE A 42 -30.61 8.69 -2.30
C ILE A 42 -30.73 8.59 -3.82
N ALA A 43 -31.86 9.03 -4.37
CA ALA A 43 -32.02 9.15 -5.82
C ALA A 43 -30.90 10.05 -6.35
N LEU A 44 -30.08 9.49 -7.26
CA LEU A 44 -28.93 10.19 -7.81
C LEU A 44 -29.38 11.51 -8.45
N SER A 45 -28.91 12.62 -7.88
CA SER A 45 -29.01 13.95 -8.46
C SER A 45 -28.30 14.03 -9.82
N ARG A 46 -28.40 15.16 -10.52
CA ARG A 46 -27.63 15.43 -11.76
C ARG A 46 -26.14 15.11 -11.54
N GLU A 47 -25.47 14.58 -12.55
CA GLU A 47 -24.05 14.16 -12.50
C GLU A 47 -23.12 15.20 -11.85
N SER A 48 -23.33 16.48 -12.16
CA SER A 48 -22.56 17.59 -11.60
C SER A 48 -22.71 17.72 -10.08
N GLN A 49 -23.91 17.48 -9.56
CA GLN A 49 -24.24 17.53 -8.14
C GLN A 49 -23.62 16.33 -7.41
N PHE A 50 -23.72 15.14 -8.01
CA PHE A 50 -23.04 13.94 -7.50
C PHE A 50 -21.52 14.16 -7.40
N ARG A 51 -20.90 14.73 -8.45
CA ARG A 51 -19.46 14.99 -8.45
C ARG A 51 -19.05 15.97 -7.35
N TYR A 52 -19.82 17.02 -7.14
CA TYR A 52 -19.57 17.97 -6.06
C TYR A 52 -19.74 17.32 -4.69
N ASP A 53 -20.82 16.58 -4.48
CA ASP A 53 -21.12 15.94 -3.21
C ASP A 53 -20.09 14.84 -2.88
N PHE A 54 -19.65 14.07 -3.88
CA PHE A 54 -18.63 13.03 -3.72
C PHE A 54 -17.27 13.62 -3.36
N LEU A 55 -16.83 14.69 -4.04
CA LEU A 55 -15.54 15.33 -3.77
C LEU A 55 -15.51 16.04 -2.42
N ASN A 56 -16.65 16.55 -1.96
CA ASN A 56 -16.77 17.27 -0.69
C ASN A 56 -17.35 16.42 0.44
N MET A 57 -17.58 15.13 0.21
CA MET A 57 -18.11 14.23 1.22
C MET A 57 -17.11 14.14 2.37
N PRO A 58 -17.50 14.48 3.61
CA PRO A 58 -16.61 14.32 4.75
C PRO A 58 -16.25 12.84 4.88
N PRO A 59 -14.97 12.50 5.12
CA PRO A 59 -14.58 11.12 5.31
C PRO A 59 -15.36 10.54 6.49
N ASP A 60 -16.07 9.44 6.24
CA ASP A 60 -16.85 8.77 7.27
C ASP A 60 -15.90 8.22 8.34
N LYS A 61 -15.80 8.95 9.46
CA LYS A 61 -14.94 8.60 10.60
C LYS A 61 -15.32 7.24 11.21
N ASN A 62 -16.55 6.79 10.97
CA ASN A 62 -17.10 5.52 11.47
C ASN A 62 -17.33 4.50 10.33
N ALA A 63 -16.69 4.67 9.17
CA ALA A 63 -16.82 3.75 8.03
C ALA A 63 -16.52 2.29 8.37
N TRP A 64 -15.84 2.02 9.49
CA TRP A 64 -15.54 0.68 9.99
C TRP A 64 -16.72 0.02 10.70
N GLU A 65 -17.61 0.78 11.34
CA GLU A 65 -18.81 0.27 12.05
C GLU A 65 -19.89 -0.19 11.05
N ARG A 66 -19.85 0.35 9.83
CA ARG A 66 -20.79 0.07 8.73
C ARG A 66 -20.28 -0.94 7.70
N GLN A 67 -19.10 -1.51 7.91
CA GLN A 67 -18.61 -2.58 7.05
C GLN A 67 -19.44 -3.85 7.29
N ILE A 68 -19.70 -4.60 6.22
CA ILE A 68 -20.23 -5.95 6.33
C ILE A 68 -19.17 -6.76 7.10
N ILE A 69 -19.42 -6.98 8.39
CA ILE A 69 -18.56 -7.82 9.22
C ILE A 69 -18.80 -9.26 8.78
N ILE A 70 -17.90 -9.79 7.95
CA ILE A 70 -17.87 -11.21 7.62
C ILE A 70 -17.60 -11.98 8.94
N PRO A 71 -18.52 -12.84 9.40
CA PRO A 71 -18.35 -13.57 10.65
C PRO A 71 -17.07 -14.40 10.64
N GLY A 72 -16.20 -14.21 11.63
CA GLY A 72 -14.95 -14.95 11.78
C GLY A 72 -13.71 -14.30 11.14
N VAL A 73 -13.83 -13.11 10.54
CA VAL A 73 -12.70 -12.32 10.06
C VAL A 73 -12.40 -11.20 11.05
N THR A 74 -11.21 -11.21 11.63
CA THR A 74 -10.74 -10.26 12.64
C THR A 74 -10.28 -8.94 12.00
N ARG A 75 -10.27 -7.81 12.73
CA ARG A 75 -9.80 -6.51 12.22
C ARG A 75 -8.39 -6.56 11.61
N SER A 76 -7.49 -7.36 12.18
CA SER A 76 -6.15 -7.63 11.64
C SER A 76 -6.17 -8.37 10.31
N GLU A 77 -7.19 -9.21 10.07
CA GLU A 77 -7.37 -9.95 8.82
C GLU A 77 -7.96 -9.07 7.69
N TYR A 78 -8.65 -7.97 8.04
CA TYR A 78 -9.04 -6.94 7.06
C TYR A 78 -7.86 -6.06 6.60
N GLN A 79 -6.80 -5.93 7.41
CA GLN A 79 -5.65 -5.09 7.04
C GLN A 79 -4.89 -5.64 5.83
N TRP A 80 -4.90 -6.95 5.58
CA TRP A 80 -4.30 -7.53 4.37
C TRP A 80 -5.07 -7.17 3.10
N ILE A 81 -6.40 -6.96 3.21
CA ILE A 81 -7.26 -6.54 2.08
C ILE A 81 -7.02 -5.06 1.74
N ARG A 82 -6.46 -4.28 2.67
CA ARG A 82 -6.08 -2.86 2.51
C ARG A 82 -4.57 -2.62 2.46
N LYS A 83 -3.75 -3.64 2.16
CA LYS A 83 -2.59 -3.31 1.32
C LYS A 83 -3.22 -2.94 -0.01
N GLU A 84 -3.52 -1.65 -0.20
CA GLU A 84 -3.90 -1.12 -1.50
C GLU A 84 -2.96 -1.79 -2.49
N GLU A 85 -3.50 -2.66 -3.34
CA GLU A 85 -2.72 -3.18 -4.46
C GLU A 85 -2.35 -1.92 -5.24
N LYS A 86 -1.12 -1.43 -5.03
CA LYS A 86 -0.59 -0.26 -5.74
C LYS A 86 -0.98 -0.51 -7.19
N PHE A 87 -1.82 0.34 -7.77
CA PHE A 87 -2.36 0.12 -9.10
C PHE A 87 -1.17 -0.02 -10.05
N LYS A 88 -0.90 -1.25 -10.52
CA LYS A 88 0.17 -1.51 -11.48
C LYS A 88 -0.46 -1.50 -12.86
N PRO A 89 -0.42 -0.39 -13.61
CA PRO A 89 -0.92 -0.39 -14.98
C PRO A 89 -0.19 -1.49 -15.74
N LYS A 90 -0.94 -2.44 -16.32
CA LYS A 90 -0.36 -3.52 -17.10
C LYS A 90 0.36 -2.94 -18.32
N LYS A 91 1.69 -3.04 -18.36
CA LYS A 91 2.50 -2.74 -19.54
C LYS A 91 2.49 -3.88 -20.58
N THR A 92 1.86 -5.02 -20.25
CA THR A 92 1.78 -6.20 -21.11
C THR A 92 0.50 -6.20 -21.94
N PHE A 93 0.65 -6.46 -23.24
CA PHE A 93 -0.45 -6.42 -24.21
C PHE A 93 -0.83 -7.84 -24.65
N ASP A 94 -2.10 -8.20 -24.54
CA ASP A 94 -2.66 -9.45 -25.10
C ASP A 94 -2.96 -9.34 -26.61
N GLY A 95 -2.07 -8.70 -27.38
CA GLY A 95 -2.13 -8.71 -28.85
C GLY A 95 -1.83 -7.38 -29.55
N PRO A 96 -1.73 -7.42 -30.90
CA PRO A 96 -1.27 -6.31 -31.73
C PRO A 96 -2.27 -5.14 -31.81
N ILE A 97 -3.57 -5.42 -31.70
CA ILE A 97 -4.63 -4.39 -31.75
C ILE A 97 -4.59 -3.52 -30.49
N SER A 98 -4.43 -4.15 -29.32
CA SER A 98 -4.32 -3.45 -28.04
C SER A 98 -3.07 -2.57 -27.97
N ALA A 99 -1.95 -3.00 -28.57
CA ALA A 99 -0.72 -2.22 -28.67
C ALA A 99 -0.87 -0.97 -29.56
N LEU A 100 -1.66 -1.06 -30.64
CA LEU A 100 -1.97 0.09 -31.50
C LEU A 100 -2.90 1.08 -30.78
N TYR A 101 -3.97 0.59 -30.14
CA TYR A 101 -4.88 1.43 -29.37
C TYR A 101 -4.14 2.22 -28.28
N PHE A 102 -3.22 1.59 -27.55
CA PHE A 102 -2.44 2.27 -26.50
C PHE A 102 -1.47 3.34 -27.05
N LYS A 103 -0.87 3.12 -28.22
CA LYS A 103 0.04 4.10 -28.83
C LYS A 103 -0.67 5.34 -29.35
N PHE A 104 -1.90 5.19 -29.86
CA PHE A 104 -2.62 6.27 -30.54
C PHE A 104 -3.73 6.92 -29.72
N SER A 105 -4.27 6.26 -28.68
CA SER A 105 -5.27 6.84 -27.80
C SER A 105 -4.66 7.74 -26.74
N ASP A 106 -5.39 8.80 -26.37
CA ASP A 106 -5.01 9.68 -25.26
C ASP A 106 -5.08 8.96 -23.91
N GLU A 107 -6.00 7.99 -23.78
CA GLU A 107 -6.11 7.09 -22.63
C GLU A 107 -4.83 6.24 -22.47
N GLY A 108 -4.35 5.62 -23.54
CA GLY A 108 -3.12 4.82 -23.52
C GLY A 108 -1.87 5.62 -23.18
N LYS A 109 -1.75 6.86 -23.70
CA LYS A 109 -0.67 7.78 -23.33
C LYS A 109 -0.72 8.16 -21.85
N SER A 110 -1.92 8.41 -21.32
CA SER A 110 -2.09 8.76 -19.91
C SER A 110 -1.69 7.61 -18.97
N LEU A 111 -2.06 6.37 -19.33
CA LEU A 111 -1.67 5.17 -18.59
C LEU A 111 -0.17 4.89 -18.66
N MET A 112 0.47 5.15 -19.80
CA MET A 112 1.93 5.00 -19.93
C MET A 112 2.68 6.00 -19.05
N LYS A 113 2.24 7.26 -19.05
CA LYS A 113 2.79 8.30 -18.18
C LYS A 113 2.55 7.99 -16.70
N LEU A 114 1.38 7.47 -16.35
CA LEU A 114 1.08 7.01 -14.99
C LEU A 114 2.04 5.89 -14.57
N ALA A 115 2.30 4.94 -15.47
CA ALA A 115 3.23 3.84 -15.21
C ALA A 115 4.68 4.32 -15.00
N GLU A 116 5.12 5.32 -15.78
CA GLU A 116 6.44 5.95 -15.61
C GLU A 116 6.56 6.66 -14.26
N LEU A 117 5.55 7.45 -13.88
CA LEU A 117 5.53 8.14 -12.58
C LEU A 117 5.55 7.16 -11.40
N LEU A 118 4.77 6.08 -11.49
CA LEU A 118 4.76 5.05 -10.45
C LEU A 118 6.11 4.33 -10.31
N GLU A 119 6.82 4.10 -11.42
CA GLU A 119 8.18 3.53 -11.38
C GLU A 119 9.20 4.51 -10.80
N GLU A 120 9.05 5.81 -11.06
CA GLU A 120 9.88 6.85 -10.44
C GLU A 120 9.61 6.95 -8.95
N ASP A 121 8.34 6.94 -8.53
CA ASP A 121 7.94 6.98 -7.12
C ASP A 121 8.47 5.75 -6.36
N GLU A 122 8.38 4.55 -6.93
CA GLU A 122 8.90 3.32 -6.30
C GLU A 122 10.43 3.37 -6.16
N LYS A 123 11.14 3.91 -7.15
CA LYS A 123 12.59 4.15 -7.03
C LYS A 123 12.91 5.18 -5.96
N GLN A 124 12.13 6.25 -5.88
CA GLN A 124 12.34 7.31 -4.90
C GLN A 124 12.07 6.81 -3.48
N GLU A 125 11.04 5.99 -3.26
CA GLU A 125 10.74 5.34 -1.97
C GLU A 125 11.93 4.49 -1.51
N ILE A 126 12.50 3.68 -2.41
CA ILE A 126 13.69 2.87 -2.11
C ILE A 126 14.91 3.74 -1.79
N ILE A 127 15.09 4.87 -2.50
CA ILE A 127 16.18 5.82 -2.23
C ILE A 127 15.98 6.46 -0.86
N ASP A 128 14.78 6.95 -0.55
CA ASP A 128 14.46 7.66 0.69
C ASP A 128 14.57 6.75 1.92
N GLU A 129 14.28 5.45 1.77
CA GLU A 129 14.54 4.44 2.80
C GLU A 129 16.04 4.26 3.08
N LYS A 130 16.89 4.31 2.04
CA LYS A 130 18.34 4.13 2.16
C LYS A 130 19.05 5.39 2.64
N PHE A 131 18.64 6.54 2.13
CA PHE A 131 19.32 7.81 2.28
C PHE A 131 18.34 8.97 2.24
N ASN A 132 18.12 9.58 3.40
CA ASN A 132 17.33 10.80 3.53
C ASN A 132 18.01 11.78 4.50
N LYS A 133 17.50 13.01 4.55
CA LYS A 133 18.07 14.08 5.38
C LYS A 133 18.01 13.77 6.88
N GLU A 134 16.99 13.03 7.33
CA GLU A 134 16.83 12.64 8.74
C GLU A 134 17.88 11.60 9.16
N LEU A 135 18.10 10.59 8.32
CA LEU A 135 19.17 9.59 8.49
C LEU A 135 20.55 10.26 8.46
N LEU A 136 20.75 11.22 7.56
CA LEU A 136 21.98 11.99 7.49
C LEU A 136 22.20 12.81 8.78
N ALA A 137 21.15 13.47 9.30
CA ALA A 137 21.23 14.20 10.56
C ALA A 137 21.57 13.28 11.73
N GLY A 138 20.92 12.10 11.81
CA GLY A 138 21.19 11.10 12.83
C GLY A 138 22.60 10.51 12.76
N PHE A 139 23.13 10.31 11.55
CA PHE A 139 24.48 9.76 11.34
C PHE A 139 25.59 10.79 11.59
N THR A 140 25.41 12.03 11.12
CA THR A 140 26.44 13.08 11.18
C THR A 140 26.38 13.93 12.45
N GLY A 141 25.23 13.99 13.11
CA GLY A 141 24.96 14.94 14.21
C GLY A 141 24.83 16.39 13.74
N TYR A 142 24.86 16.67 12.43
CA TYR A 142 24.69 18.02 11.90
C TYR A 142 23.22 18.45 11.97
N SER A 143 23.01 19.73 12.25
CA SER A 143 21.67 20.34 12.31
C SER A 143 21.65 21.72 11.63
N GLY A 144 20.44 22.17 11.28
CA GLY A 144 20.21 23.48 10.66
C GLY A 144 21.00 23.70 9.37
N GLY A 145 21.55 24.91 9.20
CA GLY A 145 22.25 25.30 7.97
C GLY A 145 23.53 24.50 7.66
N LYS A 146 24.17 23.89 8.68
CA LYS A 146 25.34 23.01 8.46
C LYS A 146 24.93 21.71 7.77
N LEU A 147 23.78 21.15 8.17
CA LEU A 147 23.22 19.96 7.53
C LEU A 147 22.81 20.23 6.08
N ASP A 148 22.18 21.38 5.82
CA ASP A 148 21.77 21.76 4.45
C ASP A 148 22.97 21.90 3.51
N ARG A 149 24.02 22.58 3.97
CA ARG A 149 25.26 22.74 3.18
C ARG A 149 25.95 21.40 2.96
N PHE A 150 25.99 20.53 3.97
CA PHE A 150 26.60 19.21 3.84
C PHE A 150 25.80 18.33 2.87
N TYR A 151 24.47 18.31 3.00
CA TYR A 151 23.58 17.57 2.11
C TYR A 151 23.77 17.99 0.64
N GLN A 152 23.87 19.30 0.38
CA GLN A 152 24.16 19.82 -0.96
C GLN A 152 25.56 19.44 -1.46
N SER A 153 26.56 19.36 -0.57
CA SER A 153 27.94 19.02 -0.94
C SER A 153 28.13 17.56 -1.38
N LEU A 154 27.26 16.66 -0.94
CA LEU A 154 27.34 15.23 -1.26
C LEU A 154 27.07 14.95 -2.74
N ASN A 155 26.14 15.71 -3.35
CA ASN A 155 25.80 15.67 -4.77
C ASN A 155 25.68 14.23 -5.34
N PHE A 156 25.03 13.33 -4.59
CA PHE A 156 24.80 11.96 -5.03
C PHE A 156 23.70 11.92 -6.09
N SER A 157 23.94 11.20 -7.19
CA SER A 157 22.91 10.97 -8.20
C SER A 157 21.87 9.99 -7.67
N SER A 158 20.60 10.15 -8.08
CA SER A 158 19.52 9.23 -7.74
C SER A 158 19.86 7.79 -8.14
N GLN A 159 20.50 7.60 -9.28
CA GLN A 159 20.93 6.28 -9.75
C GLN A 159 21.99 5.64 -8.85
N TYR A 160 22.96 6.43 -8.35
CA TYR A 160 23.94 5.92 -7.39
C TYR A 160 23.27 5.49 -6.08
N LEU A 161 22.34 6.29 -5.56
CA LEU A 161 21.60 5.97 -4.33
C LEU A 161 20.70 4.73 -4.50
N PHE A 162 20.13 4.54 -5.69
CA PHE A 162 19.29 3.40 -5.99
C PHE A 162 20.08 2.09 -6.08
N GLU A 163 21.20 2.08 -6.80
CA GLU A 163 22.00 0.87 -7.06
C GLU A 163 22.89 0.46 -5.87
N THR A 164 23.34 1.44 -5.07
CA THR A 164 24.30 1.21 -3.99
C THR A 164 23.58 0.73 -2.71
N PRO A 165 24.15 -0.22 -1.95
CA PRO A 165 23.62 -0.58 -0.64
C PRO A 165 23.83 0.56 0.37
N ALA A 166 22.91 0.71 1.34
CA ALA A 166 22.94 1.79 2.32
C ALA A 166 24.29 1.91 3.06
N TYR A 167 24.90 0.76 3.42
CA TYR A 167 26.21 0.73 4.09
C TYR A 167 27.31 1.47 3.30
N ASP A 168 27.42 1.21 2.01
CA ASP A 168 28.45 1.82 1.15
C ASP A 168 28.19 3.33 0.94
N ILE A 169 26.92 3.73 0.90
CA ILE A 169 26.52 5.15 0.86
C ILE A 169 27.04 5.85 2.12
N PHE A 170 26.79 5.31 3.31
CA PHE A 170 27.25 5.92 4.56
C PHE A 170 28.78 5.87 4.75
N LEU A 171 29.46 4.87 4.20
CA LEU A 171 30.92 4.85 4.15
C LEU A 171 31.45 6.04 3.34
N ARG A 172 30.81 6.35 2.21
CA ARG A 172 31.17 7.50 1.38
C ARG A 172 30.79 8.84 2.01
N VAL A 173 29.67 8.89 2.72
CA VAL A 173 29.30 10.05 3.54
C VAL A 173 30.39 10.33 4.58
N LYS A 174 30.88 9.31 5.28
CA LYS A 174 31.95 9.48 6.28
C LYS A 174 33.23 10.07 5.67
N GLN A 175 33.65 9.58 4.51
CA GLN A 175 34.80 10.15 3.79
C GLN A 175 34.57 11.64 3.44
N LYS A 176 33.36 11.97 2.97
CA LYS A 176 32.99 13.35 2.63
C LYS A 176 32.85 14.27 3.85
N MET A 177 32.55 13.72 5.03
CA MET A 177 32.54 14.51 6.27
C MET A 177 33.93 15.04 6.60
N GLU A 178 34.96 14.22 6.47
CA GLU A 178 36.36 14.62 6.73
C GLU A 178 36.77 15.78 5.80
N ASP A 179 36.46 15.68 4.50
CA ASP A 179 36.70 16.74 3.53
C ASP A 179 35.90 18.03 3.84
N PHE A 180 34.67 17.88 4.30
CA PHE A 180 33.77 18.99 4.61
C PHE A 180 34.20 19.75 5.88
N GLU A 181 34.70 19.06 6.91
CA GLU A 181 35.17 19.71 8.13
C GLU A 181 36.40 20.60 7.88
N ILE A 182 37.30 20.18 6.98
CA ILE A 182 38.48 20.97 6.58
C ILE A 182 38.06 22.25 5.84
N THR A 183 37.06 22.15 4.96
CA THR A 183 36.59 23.29 4.16
C THR A 183 35.67 24.23 4.95
N TYR A 184 34.92 23.71 5.92
CA TYR A 184 34.05 24.51 6.79
C TYR A 184 34.84 25.31 7.83
N THR A 185 35.92 24.75 8.39
CA THR A 185 36.80 25.45 9.36
C THR A 185 37.67 26.54 8.72
N GLY A 186 37.92 26.49 7.42
CA GLY A 186 38.63 27.54 6.67
C GLY A 186 37.74 28.70 6.18
N ALA A 187 36.44 28.69 6.52
CA ALA A 187 35.46 29.70 6.09
C ALA A 187 34.92 30.56 7.25
N GLU A 188 35.47 30.39 8.46
CA GLU A 188 35.34 31.32 9.60
C GLU A 188 36.56 32.24 9.67
#